data_AF-A0A845ZQS9-F1
#
_entry.id   AF-A0A845ZQS9-F1
#
_cell.length_a   1.000
_cell.length_b   1.000
_cell.length_c   1.000
_cell.angle_alpha   90.00
_cell.angle_beta   90.00
_cell.angle_gamma   90.00
#
_symmetry.space_group_name_H-M   'P 1'
#
loop_
_entity.id
_entity.type
_entity.pdbx_description
1 polymer ?
#
loop_
_entity_poly.entity_id
_entity_poly.type
_entity_poly.pdbx_seq_one_letter_code
_entity_poly.pdbx_strand_id
1 'polypeptide(L)'
;MSKKRSNRRTKKKKKKEADLMRTDVWSLVATQEQKHQMQLTVNEYRAFLTPLVLIFNAQWAKLATLSSTERINAVEKMIHATAKNPAPKHNYYQKVLDKNPSFRKFPSYLRRAAIADAIGIVSSFQTRYREWQSGIRKHRQALPPRLTAMCKSYPALYQGQQIKYGVNSGTVDINVWEGTDWDWLKNIKVNKHGGNRHLTRGNQLCWPALVIDNKK
;
A
#
# COMPACT_ATOMS: atom_id res chain seq x y z
N MET A 1 -34.48 28.30 57.99
CA MET A 1 -33.21 27.65 57.60
C MET A 1 -33.19 27.45 56.08
N SER A 2 -32.46 28.30 55.34
CA SER A 2 -32.45 28.29 53.86
C SER A 2 -31.38 27.32 53.33
N LYS A 3 -31.80 26.27 52.60
CA LYS A 3 -30.89 25.30 51.97
C LYS A 3 -30.34 25.88 50.66
N LYS A 4 -29.10 26.36 50.68
CA LYS A 4 -28.32 26.71 49.47
C LYS A 4 -28.12 25.46 48.60
N ARG A 5 -28.73 25.42 47.42
CA ARG A 5 -28.43 24.41 46.37
C ARG A 5 -27.05 24.73 45.77
N SER A 6 -26.09 23.83 45.96
CA SER A 6 -24.78 23.93 45.30
C SER A 6 -24.90 23.56 43.81
N ASN A 7 -24.70 24.51 42.91
CA ASN A 7 -24.56 24.23 41.49
C ASN A 7 -23.19 23.56 41.23
N ARG A 8 -23.17 22.21 41.19
CA ARG A 8 -22.03 21.46 40.62
C ARG A 8 -21.99 21.69 39.11
N ARG A 9 -21.20 22.67 38.66
CA ARG A 9 -20.78 22.78 37.26
C ARG A 9 -19.90 21.56 36.93
N THR A 10 -20.49 20.55 36.31
CA THR A 10 -19.73 19.46 35.68
C THR A 10 -18.90 20.05 34.54
N LYS A 11 -17.57 20.05 34.69
CA LYS A 11 -16.65 20.37 33.59
C LYS A 11 -16.91 19.38 32.46
N LYS A 12 -17.59 19.82 31.41
CA LYS A 12 -17.72 19.08 30.14
C LYS A 12 -16.29 18.78 29.66
N LYS A 13 -15.87 17.51 29.71
CA LYS A 13 -14.60 17.08 29.09
C LYS A 13 -14.62 17.57 27.64
N LYS A 14 -13.65 18.40 27.25
CA LYS A 14 -13.42 18.73 25.83
C LYS A 14 -13.29 17.40 25.09
N LYS A 15 -14.28 17.10 24.23
CA LYS A 15 -14.21 15.97 23.31
C LYS A 15 -13.01 16.26 22.41
N LYS A 16 -11.97 15.42 22.48
CA LYS A 16 -10.81 15.51 21.58
C LYS A 16 -11.40 15.45 20.17
N GLU A 17 -11.28 16.53 19.39
CA GLU A 17 -11.70 16.52 18.00
C GLU A 17 -11.01 15.32 17.33
N ALA A 18 -11.80 14.49 16.66
CA ALA A 18 -11.25 13.40 15.89
C ALA A 18 -10.31 14.02 14.85
N ASP A 19 -9.06 13.55 14.83
CA ASP A 19 -8.07 14.00 13.85
C ASP A 19 -8.57 13.59 12.45
N LEU A 20 -9.15 14.55 11.73
CA LEU A 20 -9.75 14.30 10.42
C LEU A 20 -8.64 14.16 9.38
N MET A 21 -8.14 12.95 9.21
CA MET A 21 -7.20 12.63 8.14
C MET A 21 -7.86 12.79 6.78
N ARG A 22 -7.43 13.81 6.02
CA ARG A 22 -7.91 14.09 4.67
C ARG A 22 -6.74 14.06 3.69
N THR A 23 -6.87 13.23 2.67
CA THR A 23 -5.86 13.07 1.62
C THR A 23 -6.17 13.94 0.41
N ASP A 24 -5.12 14.41 -0.26
CA ASP A 24 -5.24 15.05 -1.57
C ASP A 24 -5.24 13.98 -2.67
N VAL A 25 -6.04 14.22 -3.71
CA VAL A 25 -6.03 13.41 -4.94
C VAL A 25 -5.56 14.31 -6.06
N TRP A 26 -4.48 13.92 -6.73
CA TRP A 26 -3.89 14.68 -7.82
C TRP A 26 -4.30 14.07 -9.15
N SER A 27 -4.91 14.87 -10.02
CA SER A 27 -5.24 14.42 -11.37
C SER A 27 -4.13 14.82 -12.35
N LEU A 28 -3.60 13.84 -13.07
CA LEU A 28 -2.51 14.04 -14.03
C LEU A 28 -3.05 14.14 -15.45
N VAL A 29 -2.44 15.03 -16.24
CA VAL A 29 -2.67 15.09 -17.69
C VAL A 29 -1.61 14.23 -18.36
N ALA A 30 -1.97 12.96 -18.60
CA ALA A 30 -1.10 11.99 -19.24
C ALA A 30 -1.61 11.65 -20.65
N THR A 31 -0.70 11.45 -21.59
CA THR A 31 -1.00 10.92 -22.93
C THR A 31 -1.51 9.48 -22.84
N GLN A 32 -2.09 8.97 -23.93
CA GLN A 32 -2.57 7.58 -23.94
C GLN A 32 -1.45 6.57 -23.68
N GLU A 33 -0.26 6.83 -24.23
CA GLU A 33 0.94 6.01 -24.00
C GLU A 33 1.39 6.04 -22.54
N GLN A 34 1.49 7.24 -21.96
CA GLN A 34 1.85 7.41 -20.54
C GLN A 34 0.85 6.69 -19.62
N LYS A 35 -0.45 6.78 -19.92
CA LYS A 35 -1.49 6.03 -19.19
C LYS A 35 -1.29 4.52 -19.34
N HIS A 36 -0.94 4.05 -20.52
CA HIS A 36 -0.66 2.63 -20.76
C HIS A 36 0.52 2.14 -19.91
N GLN A 37 1.64 2.87 -19.90
CA GLN A 37 2.81 2.53 -19.08
C GLN A 37 2.52 2.59 -17.57
N MET A 38 1.74 3.56 -17.11
CA MET A 38 1.25 3.56 -15.73
C MET A 38 0.41 2.31 -15.43
N GLN A 39 -0.44 1.88 -16.36
CA GLN A 39 -1.25 0.67 -16.22
C GLN A 39 -0.40 -0.60 -16.20
N LEU A 40 0.64 -0.68 -17.01
CA LEU A 40 1.64 -1.75 -16.96
C LEU A 40 2.33 -1.77 -15.59
N THR A 41 2.69 -0.62 -15.03
CA THR A 41 3.28 -0.51 -13.68
C THR A 41 2.37 -1.07 -12.60
N VAL A 42 1.08 -0.71 -12.62
CA VAL A 42 0.10 -1.23 -11.66
C VAL A 42 -0.08 -2.74 -11.84
N ASN A 43 -0.13 -3.23 -13.07
CA ASN A 43 -0.26 -4.66 -13.36
C ASN A 43 0.96 -5.44 -12.87
N GLU A 44 2.17 -4.93 -13.14
CA GLU A 44 3.43 -5.53 -12.71
C GLU A 44 3.52 -5.58 -11.17
N TYR A 45 3.15 -4.49 -10.49
CA TYR A 45 3.08 -4.46 -9.03
C TYR A 45 2.12 -5.51 -8.46
N ARG A 46 0.93 -5.65 -9.06
CA ARG A 46 -0.08 -6.62 -8.62
C ARG A 46 0.33 -8.07 -8.92
N ALA A 47 0.97 -8.29 -10.06
CA ALA A 47 1.54 -9.58 -10.43
C ALA A 47 2.64 -9.98 -9.43
N PHE A 48 3.52 -9.04 -9.05
CA PHE A 48 4.55 -9.26 -8.03
C PHE A 48 3.96 -9.54 -6.63
N LEU A 49 2.88 -8.84 -6.27
CA LEU A 49 2.24 -8.93 -4.95
C LEU A 49 1.47 -10.24 -4.71
N THR A 50 0.80 -10.76 -5.74
CA THR A 50 -0.02 -11.97 -5.66
C THR A 50 0.70 -13.19 -5.04
N PRO A 51 1.89 -13.61 -5.52
CA PRO A 51 2.61 -14.73 -4.93
C PRO A 51 3.05 -14.46 -3.48
N LEU A 52 3.32 -13.20 -3.12
CA LEU A 52 3.68 -12.85 -1.73
C LEU A 52 2.52 -13.07 -0.77
N VAL A 53 1.30 -12.70 -1.17
CA VAL A 53 0.09 -12.95 -0.36
C VAL A 53 -0.08 -14.45 -0.08
N LEU A 54 0.15 -15.29 -1.08
CA LEU A 54 0.05 -16.74 -0.93
C LEU A 54 1.12 -17.30 0.00
N ILE A 55 2.37 -16.87 -0.15
CA ILE A 55 3.50 -17.27 0.72
C ILE A 55 3.23 -16.85 2.17
N PHE A 56 2.86 -15.58 2.39
CA PHE A 56 2.57 -15.07 3.73
C PHE A 56 1.41 -15.81 4.39
N ASN A 57 0.33 -16.08 3.65
CA ASN A 57 -0.82 -16.78 4.21
C ASN A 57 -0.47 -18.22 4.57
N ALA A 58 0.28 -18.93 3.72
CA ALA A 58 0.72 -20.30 3.98
C ALA A 58 1.65 -20.41 5.21
N GLN A 59 2.41 -19.35 5.51
CA GLN A 59 3.36 -19.31 6.62
C GLN A 59 2.93 -18.42 7.78
N TRP A 60 1.65 -18.03 7.81
CA TRP A 60 1.14 -17.03 8.75
C TRP A 60 1.45 -17.36 10.20
N ALA A 61 1.28 -18.62 10.62
CA ALA A 61 1.55 -19.06 11.99
C ALA A 61 2.98 -18.77 12.47
N LYS A 62 3.97 -18.86 11.57
CA LYS A 62 5.38 -18.58 11.88
C LYS A 62 5.69 -17.09 11.84
N LEU A 63 5.06 -16.35 10.92
CA LEU A 63 5.35 -14.94 10.67
C LEU A 63 4.58 -14.00 11.61
N ALA A 64 3.43 -14.42 12.13
CA ALA A 64 2.56 -13.60 12.97
C ALA A 64 3.18 -13.22 14.34
N THR A 65 4.16 -13.99 14.82
CA THR A 65 4.86 -13.72 16.09
C THR A 65 5.95 -12.66 15.96
N LEU A 66 6.43 -12.41 14.73
CA LEU A 66 7.49 -11.45 14.44
C LEU A 66 6.96 -10.01 14.44
N SER A 67 7.83 -9.04 14.68
CA SER A 67 7.53 -7.61 14.47
C SER A 67 7.36 -7.28 12.99
N SER A 68 6.78 -6.12 12.67
CA SER A 68 6.56 -5.68 11.28
C SER A 68 7.85 -5.67 10.45
N THR A 69 8.95 -5.16 11.03
CA THR A 69 10.25 -5.08 10.35
C THR A 69 10.85 -6.46 10.12
N GLU A 70 10.76 -7.35 11.12
CA GLU A 70 11.25 -8.72 11.01
C GLU A 70 10.47 -9.53 9.98
N ARG A 71 9.15 -9.35 9.88
CA ARG A 71 8.33 -10.01 8.83
C ARG A 71 8.77 -9.61 7.44
N ILE A 72 9.01 -8.30 7.22
CA ILE A 72 9.47 -7.80 5.92
C ILE A 72 10.82 -8.43 5.58
N ASN A 73 11.76 -8.39 6.51
CA ASN A 73 13.11 -8.91 6.29
C ASN A 73 13.12 -10.44 6.11
N ALA A 74 12.28 -11.17 6.83
CA ALA A 74 12.14 -12.62 6.69
C ALA A 74 11.67 -12.97 5.28
N VAL A 75 10.59 -12.35 4.80
CA VAL A 75 10.08 -12.66 3.46
C VAL A 75 10.98 -12.14 2.35
N GLU A 76 11.62 -10.98 2.52
CA GLU A 76 12.59 -10.48 1.56
C GLU A 76 13.75 -11.47 1.36
N LYS A 77 14.28 -12.04 2.46
CA LYS A 77 15.31 -13.11 2.40
C LYS A 77 14.80 -14.39 1.72
N MET A 78 13.51 -14.68 1.76
CA MET A 78 12.96 -15.88 1.11
C MET A 78 12.88 -15.75 -0.40
N ILE A 79 12.66 -14.53 -0.91
CA ILE A 79 12.32 -14.29 -2.32
C ILE A 79 13.44 -13.64 -3.13
N HIS A 80 14.36 -12.91 -2.48
CA HIS A 80 15.34 -12.08 -3.18
C HIS A 80 16.79 -12.48 -2.86
N ALA A 81 17.56 -12.72 -3.93
CA ALA A 81 18.98 -13.02 -3.84
C ALA A 81 19.77 -11.73 -3.61
N THR A 82 20.70 -11.76 -2.65
CA THR A 82 21.65 -10.68 -2.39
C THR A 82 23.02 -11.27 -2.11
N ALA A 83 24.08 -10.45 -2.07
CA ALA A 83 25.42 -10.92 -1.72
C ALA A 83 25.46 -11.67 -0.37
N LYS A 84 24.64 -11.25 0.60
CA LYS A 84 24.52 -11.90 1.93
C LYS A 84 23.45 -12.99 1.99
N ASN A 85 22.73 -13.24 0.90
CA ASN A 85 21.69 -14.26 0.75
C ASN A 85 21.71 -14.81 -0.68
N PRO A 86 22.76 -15.57 -1.06
CA PRO A 86 22.99 -15.93 -2.46
C PRO A 86 22.00 -16.96 -3.00
N ALA A 87 21.36 -17.75 -2.13
CA ALA A 87 20.44 -18.82 -2.53
C ALA A 87 19.10 -18.75 -1.76
N PRO A 88 18.16 -17.87 -2.17
CA PRO A 88 16.82 -17.82 -1.58
C PRO A 88 16.09 -19.16 -1.82
N LYS A 89 15.72 -19.85 -0.74
CA LYS A 89 15.24 -21.25 -0.79
C LYS A 89 13.73 -21.41 -0.97
N HIS A 90 13.01 -20.38 -1.44
CA HIS A 90 11.56 -20.53 -1.64
C HIS A 90 11.23 -21.15 -3.00
N ASN A 91 11.16 -22.49 -3.07
CA ASN A 91 10.91 -23.25 -4.32
C ASN A 91 9.71 -22.73 -5.13
N TYR A 92 8.59 -22.40 -4.47
CA TYR A 92 7.43 -21.81 -5.14
C TYR A 92 7.74 -20.44 -5.77
N TYR A 93 8.45 -19.56 -5.07
CA TYR A 93 8.80 -18.24 -5.60
C TYR A 93 9.80 -18.34 -6.75
N GLN A 94 10.72 -19.30 -6.73
CA GLN A 94 11.63 -19.54 -7.85
C GLN A 94 10.85 -19.90 -9.13
N LYS A 95 9.85 -20.79 -9.04
CA LYS A 95 8.95 -21.08 -10.17
C LYS A 95 8.18 -19.84 -10.65
N VAL A 96 7.82 -18.94 -9.75
CA VAL A 96 7.17 -17.67 -10.09
C VAL A 96 8.14 -16.74 -10.82
N LEU A 97 9.41 -16.69 -10.38
CA LEU A 97 10.47 -15.89 -10.98
C LEU A 97 10.85 -16.39 -12.39
N ASP A 98 10.79 -17.70 -12.62
CA ASP A 98 11.01 -18.30 -13.94
C ASP A 98 9.88 -17.93 -14.91
N LYS A 99 8.63 -17.90 -14.41
CA LYS A 99 7.47 -17.47 -15.20
C LYS A 99 7.39 -15.96 -15.42
N ASN A 100 7.99 -15.17 -14.53
CA ASN A 100 7.95 -13.70 -14.58
C ASN A 100 9.37 -13.14 -14.47
N PRO A 101 10.17 -13.16 -15.56
CA PRO A 101 11.54 -12.70 -15.52
C PRO A 101 11.71 -11.23 -15.12
N SER A 102 10.70 -10.39 -15.38
CA SER A 102 10.63 -8.99 -14.99
C SER A 102 10.83 -8.77 -13.49
N PHE A 103 10.45 -9.74 -12.65
CA PHE A 103 10.59 -9.64 -11.18
C PHE A 103 12.06 -9.54 -10.75
N ARG A 104 13.02 -9.96 -11.59
CA ARG A 104 14.47 -9.76 -11.35
C ARG A 104 14.86 -8.29 -11.38
N LYS A 105 14.19 -7.48 -12.21
CA LYS A 105 14.40 -6.03 -12.33
C LYS A 105 13.54 -5.21 -11.35
N PHE A 106 12.76 -5.86 -10.48
CA PHE A 106 11.83 -5.17 -9.61
C PHE A 106 12.57 -4.32 -8.54
N PRO A 107 12.32 -3.00 -8.44
CA PRO A 107 13.05 -2.12 -7.55
C PRO A 107 12.89 -2.52 -6.08
N SER A 108 13.95 -2.34 -5.29
CA SER A 108 13.98 -2.76 -3.88
C SER A 108 12.92 -2.08 -3.02
N TYR A 109 12.67 -0.80 -3.22
CA TYR A 109 11.65 -0.04 -2.48
C TYR A 109 10.23 -0.54 -2.78
N LEU A 110 9.92 -0.77 -4.06
CA LEU A 110 8.65 -1.35 -4.47
C LEU A 110 8.48 -2.77 -3.95
N ARG A 111 9.55 -3.57 -3.92
CA ARG A 111 9.54 -4.92 -3.35
C ARG A 111 9.12 -4.88 -1.89
N ARG A 112 9.74 -4.00 -1.09
CA ARG A 112 9.41 -3.86 0.33
C ARG A 112 8.00 -3.32 0.54
N ALA A 113 7.52 -2.43 -0.33
CA ALA A 113 6.13 -1.98 -0.33
C ALA A 113 5.15 -3.13 -0.60
N ALA A 114 5.42 -3.97 -1.62
CA ALA A 114 4.60 -5.14 -1.92
C ALA A 114 4.61 -6.16 -0.77
N ILE A 115 5.75 -6.39 -0.14
CA ILE A 115 5.84 -7.25 1.06
C ILE A 115 4.96 -6.68 2.20
N ALA A 116 5.01 -5.37 2.44
CA ALA A 116 4.19 -4.71 3.45
C ALA A 116 2.69 -4.81 3.13
N ASP A 117 2.31 -4.63 1.86
CA ASP A 117 0.93 -4.82 1.39
C ASP A 117 0.45 -6.26 1.61
N ALA A 118 1.29 -7.25 1.29
CA ALA A 118 0.96 -8.66 1.51
C ALA A 118 0.71 -8.95 3.00
N ILE A 119 1.55 -8.41 3.88
CA ILE A 119 1.35 -8.49 5.34
C ILE A 119 0.00 -7.90 5.73
N GLY A 120 -0.33 -6.70 5.25
CA GLY A 120 -1.59 -6.03 5.55
C GLY A 120 -2.82 -6.83 5.10
N ILE A 121 -2.79 -7.33 3.86
CA ILE A 121 -3.86 -8.15 3.27
C ILE A 121 -4.08 -9.41 4.11
N VAL A 122 -3.02 -10.17 4.39
CA VAL A 122 -3.10 -11.44 5.14
C VAL A 122 -3.50 -11.19 6.58
N SER A 123 -2.93 -10.19 7.25
CA SER A 123 -3.28 -9.84 8.64
C SER A 123 -4.76 -9.49 8.76
N SER A 124 -5.28 -8.65 7.86
CA SER A 124 -6.70 -8.29 7.80
C SER A 124 -7.60 -9.50 7.56
N PHE A 125 -7.20 -10.40 6.67
CA PHE A 125 -7.93 -11.63 6.41
C PHE A 125 -7.96 -12.54 7.64
N GLN A 126 -6.81 -12.79 8.26
CA GLN A 126 -6.66 -13.68 9.41
C GLN A 126 -7.43 -13.18 10.64
N THR A 127 -7.43 -11.86 10.90
CA THR A 127 -8.24 -11.27 11.98
C THR A 127 -9.73 -11.46 11.72
N ARG A 128 -10.23 -11.09 10.54
CA ARG A 128 -11.65 -11.24 10.19
C ARG A 128 -12.09 -12.70 10.17
N TYR A 129 -11.21 -13.60 9.73
CA TYR A 129 -11.51 -15.04 9.70
C TYR A 129 -11.63 -15.59 11.11
N ARG A 130 -10.73 -15.20 12.03
CA ARG A 130 -10.82 -15.56 13.45
C ARG A 130 -12.08 -15.03 14.13
N GLU A 131 -12.43 -13.76 13.90
CA GLU A 131 -13.69 -13.16 14.39
C GLU A 131 -14.91 -13.93 13.87
N TRP A 132 -14.91 -14.27 12.58
CA TRP A 132 -15.99 -15.07 12.00
C TRP A 132 -16.07 -16.47 12.63
N GLN A 133 -14.93 -17.12 12.91
CA GLN A 133 -14.87 -18.41 13.61
C GLN A 133 -15.38 -18.30 15.06
N SER A 134 -15.12 -17.20 15.75
CA SER A 134 -15.59 -16.95 17.12
C SER A 134 -17.05 -16.48 17.20
N GLY A 135 -17.76 -16.42 16.07
CA GLY A 135 -19.18 -16.01 16.01
C GLY A 135 -19.40 -14.50 15.92
N ILE A 136 -18.34 -13.68 15.89
CA ILE A 136 -18.42 -12.24 15.62
C ILE A 136 -18.65 -12.06 14.13
N ARG A 137 -19.92 -11.92 13.74
CA ARG A 137 -20.37 -11.85 12.35
C ARG A 137 -21.35 -10.72 12.16
N LYS A 138 -21.40 -10.15 10.95
CA LYS A 138 -22.37 -9.12 10.59
C LYS A 138 -23.82 -9.60 10.75
N HIS A 139 -24.07 -10.88 10.46
CA HIS A 139 -25.34 -11.57 10.69
C HIS A 139 -25.10 -13.09 10.76
N ARG A 140 -26.10 -13.86 11.23
CA ARG A 140 -26.01 -15.32 11.46
C ARG A 140 -25.54 -16.11 10.22
N GLN A 141 -26.05 -15.74 9.05
CA GLN A 141 -25.76 -16.40 7.76
C GLN A 141 -24.60 -15.76 6.98
N ALA A 142 -23.77 -14.93 7.61
CA ALA A 142 -22.65 -14.29 6.91
C ALA A 142 -21.64 -15.36 6.48
N LEU A 143 -21.26 -15.37 5.20
CA LEU A 143 -20.22 -16.23 4.66
C LEU A 143 -18.86 -15.90 5.29
N PRO A 144 -17.94 -16.87 5.37
CA PRO A 144 -16.58 -16.59 5.85
C PRO A 144 -15.89 -15.58 4.91
N PRO A 145 -15.02 -14.71 5.47
CA PRO A 145 -14.21 -13.84 4.64
C PRO A 145 -13.35 -14.69 3.70
N ARG A 146 -13.06 -14.15 2.51
CA ARG A 146 -12.20 -14.79 1.51
C ARG A 146 -10.88 -14.03 1.42
N LEU A 147 -9.78 -14.76 1.30
CA LEU A 147 -8.49 -14.16 0.98
C LEU A 147 -8.49 -13.79 -0.52
N THR A 148 -8.67 -12.52 -0.81
CA THR A 148 -8.59 -12.02 -2.18
C THR A 148 -7.12 -11.78 -2.52
N ALA A 149 -6.46 -12.80 -3.08
CA ALA A 149 -5.10 -12.66 -3.61
C ALA A 149 -5.05 -11.82 -4.90
N MET A 150 -6.21 -11.50 -5.51
CA MET A 150 -6.31 -10.48 -6.55
C MET A 150 -6.09 -9.10 -5.92
N CYS A 151 -4.83 -8.73 -5.84
CA CYS A 151 -4.39 -7.57 -5.11
C CYS A 151 -4.83 -6.31 -5.87
N LYS A 152 -5.92 -5.66 -5.46
CA LYS A 152 -6.34 -4.36 -6.02
C LYS A 152 -5.49 -3.20 -5.48
N SER A 153 -4.32 -3.50 -4.91
CA SER A 153 -3.36 -2.53 -4.41
C SER A 153 -2.77 -1.69 -5.54
N TYR A 154 -2.30 -0.52 -5.17
CA TYR A 154 -1.63 0.43 -6.04
C TYR A 154 -0.23 0.69 -5.48
N PRO A 155 0.81 0.77 -6.33
CA PRO A 155 2.16 1.02 -5.85
C PRO A 155 2.25 2.40 -5.19
N ALA A 156 2.93 2.46 -4.06
CA ALA A 156 3.30 3.72 -3.42
C ALA A 156 4.45 4.37 -4.18
N LEU A 157 4.28 5.64 -4.55
CA LEU A 157 5.27 6.44 -5.25
C LEU A 157 6.20 7.10 -4.24
N TYR A 158 7.35 6.46 -3.95
CA TYR A 158 8.35 7.01 -3.06
C TYR A 158 9.04 8.25 -3.68
N GLN A 159 9.12 9.35 -2.93
CA GLN A 159 9.78 10.56 -3.42
C GLN A 159 11.26 10.31 -3.73
N GLY A 160 11.72 10.85 -4.85
CA GLY A 160 13.09 10.70 -5.34
C GLY A 160 13.35 9.38 -6.07
N GLN A 161 12.64 8.31 -5.71
CA GLN A 161 12.80 6.98 -6.31
C GLN A 161 11.78 6.71 -7.42
N GLN A 162 10.51 7.03 -7.17
CA GLN A 162 9.39 6.75 -8.09
C GLN A 162 8.57 7.98 -8.45
N ILE A 163 8.65 9.06 -7.66
CA ILE A 163 8.07 10.36 -8.03
C ILE A 163 9.03 11.50 -7.73
N LYS A 164 9.09 12.47 -8.62
CA LYS A 164 9.75 13.76 -8.40
C LYS A 164 8.75 14.87 -8.67
N TYR A 165 8.76 15.90 -7.83
CA TYR A 165 7.87 17.04 -7.93
C TYR A 165 8.61 18.18 -8.61
N GLY A 166 8.01 18.75 -9.66
CA GLY A 166 8.48 19.97 -10.30
C GLY A 166 8.19 21.21 -9.45
N VAL A 167 8.52 22.38 -10.00
CA VAL A 167 8.30 23.68 -9.35
C VAL A 167 6.83 23.84 -8.96
N ASN A 168 6.59 24.21 -7.70
CA ASN A 168 5.24 24.37 -7.12
C ASN A 168 4.31 23.16 -7.29
N SER A 169 4.87 21.95 -7.44
CA SER A 169 4.13 20.72 -7.75
C SER A 169 3.36 20.75 -9.08
N GLY A 170 3.55 21.74 -9.96
CA GLY A 170 2.76 21.87 -11.19
C GLY A 170 3.01 20.75 -12.23
N THR A 171 4.17 20.10 -12.13
CA THR A 171 4.50 18.90 -12.89
C THR A 171 5.06 17.82 -11.98
N VAL A 172 5.00 16.57 -12.43
CA VAL A 172 5.61 15.43 -11.77
C VAL A 172 6.35 14.56 -12.79
N ASP A 173 7.46 13.98 -12.34
CA ASP A 173 8.10 12.87 -13.04
C ASP A 173 7.77 11.58 -12.30
N ILE A 174 7.44 10.51 -13.03
CA ILE A 174 7.05 9.23 -12.44
C ILE A 174 7.87 8.12 -13.08
N ASN A 175 8.50 7.29 -12.24
CA ASN A 175 9.19 6.09 -12.70
C ASN A 175 8.17 4.95 -12.86
N VAL A 176 8.06 4.43 -14.09
CA VAL A 176 7.06 3.45 -14.51
C VAL A 176 7.73 2.25 -15.18
N TRP A 177 7.04 1.13 -15.16
CA TRP A 177 7.38 -0.04 -15.96
C TRP A 177 6.84 0.13 -17.37
N GLU A 178 7.74 0.18 -18.37
CA GLU A 178 7.34 0.28 -19.78
C GLU A 178 6.99 -1.07 -20.42
N GLY A 179 7.21 -2.18 -19.71
CA GLY A 179 7.05 -3.54 -20.22
C GLY A 179 8.35 -4.34 -20.24
N THR A 180 9.51 -3.66 -20.28
CA THR A 180 10.84 -4.31 -20.31
C THR A 180 11.82 -3.76 -19.28
N ASP A 181 11.75 -2.47 -18.99
CA ASP A 181 12.54 -1.81 -17.96
C ASP A 181 11.75 -0.73 -17.20
N TRP A 182 12.41 -0.15 -16.20
CA TRP A 182 11.90 0.99 -15.43
C TRP A 182 12.44 2.29 -16.02
N ASP A 183 11.53 3.14 -16.50
CA ASP A 183 11.88 4.44 -17.09
C ASP A 183 11.08 5.60 -16.49
N TRP A 184 11.65 6.80 -16.55
CA TRP A 184 11.05 8.02 -16.05
C TRP A 184 10.20 8.69 -17.11
N LEU A 185 8.89 8.71 -16.87
CA LEU A 185 8.01 9.68 -17.50
C LEU A 185 8.28 11.06 -16.92
N LYS A 186 8.64 12.02 -17.79
CA LYS A 186 9.03 13.37 -17.39
C LYS A 186 7.95 14.40 -17.68
N ASN A 187 7.89 15.44 -16.86
CA ASN A 187 7.08 16.65 -17.05
C ASN A 187 5.57 16.38 -17.21
N ILE A 188 5.02 15.41 -16.47
CA ILE A 188 3.58 15.15 -16.47
C ILE A 188 2.88 16.29 -15.74
N LYS A 189 1.98 17.00 -16.42
CA LYS A 189 1.27 18.14 -15.83
C LYS A 189 0.26 17.67 -14.79
N VAL A 190 0.19 18.38 -13.66
CA VAL A 190 -0.86 18.19 -12.66
C VAL A 190 -2.00 19.17 -12.97
N ASN A 191 -3.21 18.64 -13.16
CA ASN A 191 -4.41 19.42 -13.47
C ASN A 191 -5.10 19.92 -12.19
N LYS A 192 -5.26 19.05 -11.19
CA LYS A 192 -5.91 19.39 -9.92
C LYS A 192 -5.13 18.78 -8.76
N HIS A 193 -4.93 19.54 -7.69
CA HIS A 193 -4.17 19.14 -6.50
C HIS A 193 -5.05 18.75 -5.30
N GLY A 194 -6.31 18.43 -5.53
CA GLY A 194 -7.24 18.04 -4.47
C GLY A 194 -7.58 19.13 -3.45
N GLY A 195 -7.00 20.33 -3.52
CA GLY A 195 -7.19 21.42 -2.56
C GLY A 195 -5.90 21.91 -1.88
N ASN A 196 -4.72 21.48 -2.35
CA ASN A 196 -3.42 21.92 -1.84
C ASN A 196 -3.27 21.75 -0.32
N ARG A 197 -3.88 20.69 0.24
CA ARG A 197 -3.89 20.47 1.69
C ARG A 197 -2.48 20.19 2.21
N HIS A 198 -1.61 19.64 1.38
CA HIS A 198 -0.20 19.49 1.69
C HIS A 198 0.52 20.83 1.98
N LEU A 199 -0.02 21.98 1.55
CA LEU A 199 0.51 23.31 1.87
C LEU A 199 -0.01 23.88 3.19
N THR A 200 -1.01 23.25 3.81
CA THR A 200 -1.57 23.72 5.09
C THR A 200 -0.56 23.51 6.21
N ARG A 201 -0.36 24.52 7.05
CA ARG A 201 0.60 24.46 8.16
C ARG A 201 0.29 23.27 9.08
N GLY A 202 1.29 22.42 9.30
CA GLY A 202 1.18 21.21 10.12
C GLY A 202 0.88 19.93 9.31
N ASN A 203 0.51 20.04 8.03
CA ASN A 203 0.34 18.89 7.16
C ASN A 203 1.68 18.44 6.57
N GLN A 204 1.78 17.15 6.29
CA GLN A 204 2.94 16.54 5.65
C GLN A 204 2.52 15.89 4.33
N LEU A 205 3.35 16.05 3.31
CA LEU A 205 3.17 15.33 2.05
C LEU A 205 3.62 13.87 2.26
N CYS A 206 2.67 12.95 2.22
CA CYS A 206 2.96 11.51 2.25
C CYS A 206 3.20 10.97 0.83
N TRP A 207 3.77 9.77 0.74
CA TRP A 207 3.95 9.05 -0.52
C TRP A 207 2.60 8.75 -1.18
N PRO A 208 2.30 9.32 -2.37
CA PRO A 208 1.02 9.09 -3.03
C PRO A 208 0.99 7.67 -3.63
N ALA A 209 -0.22 7.14 -3.85
CA ALA A 209 -0.40 5.90 -4.59
C ALA A 209 -0.67 6.18 -6.08
N LEU A 210 -0.11 5.38 -6.98
CA LEU A 210 -0.42 5.46 -8.42
C LEU A 210 -1.78 4.79 -8.69
N VAL A 211 -2.85 5.58 -8.69
CA VAL A 211 -4.21 5.12 -8.95
C VAL A 211 -4.59 5.38 -10.40
N ILE A 212 -5.14 4.38 -11.07
CA ILE A 212 -5.64 4.49 -12.44
C ILE A 212 -7.15 4.36 -12.40
N ASP A 213 -7.83 5.42 -12.84
CA ASP A 213 -9.28 5.41 -12.98
C ASP A 213 -9.61 4.72 -14.32
N ASN A 214 -10.20 3.52 -14.24
CA ASN A 214 -10.61 2.75 -15.41
C ASN A 214 -12.00 3.18 -15.93
N LYS A 215 -12.43 4.42 -15.66
CA LYS A 215 -13.63 4.98 -16.29
C LYS A 215 -13.41 5.03 -17.79
N LYS A 216 -13.99 4.01 -18.45
CA LYS A 216 -14.38 4.04 -19.86
C LYS A 216 -15.51 5.03 -20.04
#